data_AF-A0A3D1B7I2-F1
#
_entry.id   AF-A0A3D1B7I2-F1
#
_cell.length_a   1.000
_cell.length_b   1.000
_cell.length_c   1.000
_cell.angle_alpha   90.00
_cell.angle_beta   90.00
_cell.angle_gamma   90.00
#
_symmetry.space_group_name_H-M   'P 1'
#
loop_
_entity.id
_entity.type
_entity.pdbx_description
1 polymer ?
#
loop_
_entity_poly.entity_id
_entity_poly.type
_entity_poly.pdbx_seq_one_letter_code
_entity_poly.pdbx_strand_id
1 'polypeptide(L)' 'EALRRMRPYIQNHLDSGGSMHHVTRHVLGLGQGFPGARRFRQLLSVDIHKTREPLALLEQATGLLEGH' A
#
# COMPACT_ATOMS: atom_id res chain seq x y z
N GLU A 1 8.09 8.69 -0.67
CA GLU A 1 8.34 9.19 0.70
C GLU A 1 7.14 9.07 1.63
N ALA A 2 5.99 9.70 1.34
CA ALA A 2 4.81 9.65 2.22
C ALA A 2 4.37 8.22 2.60
N LEU A 3 4.27 7.31 1.62
CA LEU A 3 3.90 5.91 1.85
C LEU A 3 4.90 5.16 2.75
N ARG A 4 6.20 5.41 2.59
CA ARG A 4 7.25 4.79 3.43
C ARG A 4 7.10 5.21 4.89
N ARG A 5 6.74 6.48 5.14
CA ARG A 5 6.47 6.99 6.49
C ARG A 5 5.23 6.39 7.13
N MET A 6 4.29 5.85 6.34
CA MET A 6 3.10 5.18 6.87
C MET A 6 3.37 3.74 7.33
N ARG A 7 4.52 3.16 6.98
CA ARG A 7 4.86 1.76 7.32
C ARG A 7 4.74 1.45 8.81
N PRO A 8 5.30 2.25 9.76
CA PRO A 8 5.17 1.96 11.18
C PRO A 8 3.71 2.03 11.68
N TYR A 9 2.94 2.97 11.16
CA TYR A 9 1.51 3.08 11.48
C TYR A 9 0.72 1.84 11.01
N ILE A 10 0.97 1.39 9.78
CA ILE A 10 0.32 0.21 9.21
C ILE A 10 0.71 -1.06 9.99
N GLN A 11 1.98 -1.20 10.36
CA GLN A 11 2.44 -2.30 11.22
C GLN A 11 1.68 -2.34 12.54
N ASN A 12 1.63 -1.21 13.27
CA ASN A 12 0.90 -1.13 14.53
C ASN A 12 -0.59 -1.43 14.37
N HIS A 13 -1.21 -1.01 13.26
CA HIS A 13 -2.60 -1.32 12.97
C HIS A 13 -2.82 -2.83 12.78
N LEU A 14 -1.93 -3.50 12.04
CA LEU A 14 -1.97 -4.94 11.83
C LEU A 14 -1.76 -5.71 13.14
N ASP A 15 -0.79 -5.29 13.95
CA ASP A 15 -0.50 -5.92 15.26
C ASP A 15 -1.68 -5.78 16.24
N SER A 16 -2.49 -4.73 16.08
CA SER A 16 -3.72 -4.51 16.84
C SER A 16 -4.92 -5.32 16.29
N GLY A 17 -4.71 -6.22 15.33
CA GLY A 17 -5.76 -7.01 14.68
C GLY A 17 -6.51 -6.28 13.57
N GLY A 18 -6.02 -5.12 13.14
CA GLY A 18 -6.59 -4.34 12.06
C GLY A 18 -6.35 -4.94 10.68
N SER A 19 -7.17 -4.54 9.70
CA SER A 19 -7.03 -4.97 8.31
C SER A 19 -6.28 -3.93 7.51
N MET A 20 -5.28 -4.35 6.72
CA MET A 20 -4.54 -3.43 5.86
C MET A 20 -5.45 -2.67 4.88
N HIS A 21 -6.53 -3.31 4.40
CA HIS A 21 -7.48 -2.67 3.51
C HIS A 21 -8.14 -1.41 4.12
N HIS A 22 -8.32 -1.37 5.44
CA HIS A 22 -8.84 -0.18 6.13
C HIS A 22 -7.90 1.02 5.98
N VAL A 23 -6.59 0.80 5.91
CA VAL A 23 -5.62 1.87 5.67
C VAL A 23 -5.45 2.13 4.18
N THR A 24 -5.27 1.07 3.37
CA THR A 24 -4.88 1.23 1.97
C THR A 24 -5.92 1.94 1.13
N ARG A 25 -7.21 1.77 1.42
CA ARG A 25 -8.32 2.47 0.73
C ARG A 25 -8.21 4.00 0.78
N HIS A 26 -7.56 4.55 1.80
CA HIS A 26 -7.40 6.00 1.98
C HIS A 26 -6.16 6.56 1.26
N VAL A 27 -5.20 5.71 0.90
CA VAL A 27 -3.94 6.14 0.27
C VAL A 27 -3.88 5.88 -1.22
N LEU A 28 -4.92 5.27 -1.82
CA LEU A 28 -4.99 5.00 -3.25
C LEU A 28 -4.80 6.26 -4.11
N GLY A 29 -5.30 7.40 -3.62
CA GLY A 29 -5.16 8.71 -4.28
C GLY A 29 -3.73 9.24 -4.31
N LEU A 30 -2.85 8.82 -3.38
CA LEU A 30 -1.46 9.28 -3.35
C LEU A 30 -0.65 8.81 -4.57
N GLY A 31 -1.08 7.74 -5.23
CA GLY A 31 -0.45 7.26 -6.46
C GLY A 31 -0.90 7.98 -7.72
N GLN A 32 -1.86 8.91 -7.65
CA GLN A 32 -2.36 9.62 -8.84
C GLN A 32 -1.25 10.47 -9.49
N GLY A 33 -1.16 10.42 -10.82
CA GLY A 33 -0.19 11.21 -11.58
C GLY A 33 1.20 10.57 -11.71
N PHE A 34 1.47 9.46 -11.03
CA PHE A 34 2.74 8.73 -11.14
C PHE A 34 2.68 7.63 -12.22
N PRO A 35 3.81 7.32 -12.89
CA PRO A 35 3.98 6.05 -13.57
C PRO A 35 3.65 4.88 -12.63
N GLY A 36 3.05 3.80 -13.14
CA GLY A 36 2.69 2.64 -12.30
C GLY A 36 1.42 2.80 -11.44
N ALA A 37 0.77 3.96 -11.43
CA ALA A 37 -0.43 4.25 -10.62
C ALA A 37 -1.56 3.20 -10.76
N ARG A 38 -1.75 2.63 -11.96
CA ARG A 38 -2.75 1.58 -12.19
C ARG A 38 -2.43 0.32 -11.39
N ARG A 39 -1.18 -0.16 -11.47
CA ARG A 39 -0.75 -1.38 -10.78
C ARG A 39 -0.63 -1.15 -9.28
N PHE A 40 -0.20 0.04 -8.85
CA PHE A 40 -0.25 0.49 -7.45
C PHE A 40 -1.66 0.33 -6.87
N ARG A 41 -2.68 0.88 -7.55
CA ARG A 41 -4.08 0.73 -7.09
C ARG A 41 -4.52 -0.72 -7.05
N GLN A 42 -4.21 -1.51 -8.08
CA GLN A 42 -4.58 -2.93 -8.13
C GLN A 42 -3.99 -3.72 -6.94
N LEU A 43 -2.69 -3.52 -6.64
CA LEU A 43 -2.05 -4.19 -5.51
C LEU A 43 -2.75 -3.86 -4.18
N LEU A 44 -3.00 -2.57 -3.94
CA LEU A 44 -3.52 -2.08 -2.67
C LEU A 44 -5.03 -2.20 -2.48
N SER A 45 -5.81 -2.42 -3.55
CA SER A 45 -7.26 -2.60 -3.48
C SER A 45 -7.74 -4.02 -3.75
N VAL A 46 -7.03 -4.80 -4.57
CA VAL A 46 -7.45 -6.15 -4.96
C VAL A 46 -6.54 -7.21 -4.36
N ASP A 47 -5.24 -7.10 -4.60
CA ASP A 47 -4.30 -8.15 -4.21
C ASP A 47 -4.01 -8.15 -2.70
N ILE A 48 -4.29 -7.04 -2.01
CA ILE A 48 -4.18 -6.93 -0.54
C ILE A 48 -5.04 -7.95 0.21
N HIS A 49 -6.19 -8.36 -0.35
CA HIS A 49 -7.07 -9.35 0.26
C HIS A 49 -6.55 -10.79 0.12
N LYS A 50 -5.54 -11.01 -0.73
CA LYS A 50 -5.02 -12.33 -1.09
C LYS A 50 -3.66 -12.62 -0.46
N THR A 51 -3.00 -11.61 0.10
CA THR A 51 -1.64 -11.73 0.65
C THR A 51 -1.66 -12.04 2.13
N ARG A 52 -0.68 -12.83 2.59
CA ARG A 52 -0.33 -12.99 4.02
C ARG A 52 0.74 -12.01 4.47
N GLU A 53 1.32 -11.27 3.53
CA GLU A 53 2.42 -10.33 3.75
C GLU A 53 2.01 -8.93 3.25
N PRO A 54 1.10 -8.26 3.96
CA PRO A 54 0.48 -7.04 3.48
C PRO A 54 1.47 -5.85 3.46
N LEU A 55 2.48 -5.86 4.34
CA LEU A 55 3.57 -4.88 4.31
C LEU A 55 4.53 -5.06 3.13
N ALA A 56 4.86 -6.29 2.75
CA ALA A 56 5.68 -6.55 1.56
C ALA A 56 4.96 -6.04 0.30
N LEU A 57 3.64 -6.22 0.25
CA LEU A 57 2.81 -5.73 -0.85
C LEU A 57 2.75 -4.19 -0.90
N LEU A 58 2.84 -3.48 0.24
CA LEU A 58 3.00 -2.03 0.29
C LEU A 58 4.35 -1.56 -0.25
N GLU A 59 5.44 -2.24 0.11
CA GLU A 59 6.77 -1.91 -0.42
C GLU A 59 6.79 -2.09 -1.95
N GLN A 60 6.25 -3.22 -2.44
CA GLN A 60 6.11 -3.47 -3.87
C GLN A 60 5.27 -2.38 -4.55
N ALA A 61 4.12 -2.01 -3.97
CA ALA A 61 3.27 -0.96 -4.50
C ALA A 61 4.00 0.38 -4.54
N THR A 62 4.73 0.73 -3.48
CA THR A 62 5.48 1.99 -3.38
C THR A 62 6.56 2.06 -4.46
N GLY A 63 7.29 0.97 -4.70
CA GLY A 63 8.32 0.90 -5.74
C GLY A 63 7.79 1.14 -7.15
N LEU A 64 6.53 0.78 -7.44
CA LEU A 64 5.91 1.05 -8.75
C LEU A 64 5.77 2.54 -9.05
N LEU A 65 5.70 3.39 -8.02
CA LEU A 65 5.54 4.83 -8.15
C LEU A 65 6.87 5.57 -8.28
N GLU A 66 8.01 4.90 -8.01
CA GLU A 66 9.32 5.54 -8.00
C GLU A 66 9.80 5.94 -9.39
N GLY A 67 9.24 5.35 -10.44
CA GLY A 67 9.65 5.60 -11.83
C GLY A 67 11.07 5.10 -12.11
N HIS A 68 11.30 4.65 -13.34
CA HIS A 68 12.65 4.52 -13.90
C HIS A 68 12.92 5.76 -14.74
#